data_AF-A0A098TLM7-F1
#
_entry.id   AF-A0A098TLM7-F1
#
_cell.length_a   1.000
_cell.length_b   1.000
_cell.length_c   1.000
_cell.angle_alpha   90.00
_cell.angle_beta   90.00
_cell.angle_gamma   90.00
#
_symmetry.space_group_name_H-M   'P 1'
#
loop_
_entity.id
_entity.type
_entity.pdbx_description
1 polymer ?
#
loop_
_entity_poly.entity_id
_entity_poly.type
_entity_poly.pdbx_seq_one_letter_code
_entity_poly.pdbx_strand_id
1 'polypeptide(L)'
;MCLRLFNVYGPGQHPSFLVPYVISCLVHQQPLVLRMPEALRDFIYVADVVTALEQAAQLTVPGFHIFNIGSGQAVQVMELVQLAESVFGAAVEWEIASAESGELTTMIADIRQAQQVLNWTPQVSLREGLLQIHAQWALAQDPA
;
A
#
# COMPACT_ATOMS: atom_id res chain seq x y z
N MET A 1 -12.36 15.40 -13.49
CA MET A 1 -11.09 15.08 -12.79
C MET A 1 -10.79 13.59 -12.94
N CYS A 2 -9.54 13.19 -12.79
CA CYS A 2 -9.09 11.80 -12.75
C CYS A 2 -8.12 11.63 -11.57
N LEU A 3 -8.35 10.62 -10.74
CA LEU A 3 -7.46 10.26 -9.64
C LEU A 3 -6.73 8.98 -10.04
N ARG A 4 -5.41 9.04 -10.14
CA ARG A 4 -4.53 7.90 -10.44
C ARG A 4 -4.05 7.33 -9.12
N LEU A 5 -4.68 6.24 -8.70
CA LEU A 5 -4.33 5.56 -7.47
C LEU A 5 -3.05 4.74 -7.66
N PHE A 6 -2.12 4.87 -6.73
CA PHE A 6 -0.94 4.02 -6.63
C PHE A 6 -1.28 2.75 -5.84
N ASN A 7 -0.32 2.03 -5.22
CA ASN A 7 -0.60 0.75 -4.57
C ASN A 7 -1.40 0.97 -3.29
N VAL A 8 -2.73 1.08 -3.43
CA VAL A 8 -3.66 1.18 -2.31
C VAL A 8 -3.55 -0.09 -1.49
N TYR A 9 -3.49 0.04 -0.17
CA TYR A 9 -3.58 -1.09 0.73
C TYR A 9 -4.40 -0.74 1.98
N GLY A 10 -4.91 -1.77 2.65
CA GLY A 10 -5.67 -1.59 3.88
C GLY A 10 -6.69 -2.69 4.12
N PRO A 11 -7.52 -2.54 5.16
CA PRO A 11 -8.58 -3.47 5.50
C PRO A 11 -9.53 -3.77 4.33
N GLY A 12 -9.90 -5.03 4.16
CA GLY A 12 -10.82 -5.47 3.09
C GLY A 12 -10.20 -5.56 1.70
N GLN A 13 -8.87 -5.35 1.57
CA GLN A 13 -8.18 -5.54 0.30
C GLN A 13 -8.21 -7.01 -0.14
N HIS A 14 -8.40 -7.23 -1.45
CA HIS A 14 -8.47 -8.58 -2.00
C HIS A 14 -7.14 -9.35 -1.80
N PRO A 15 -7.16 -10.65 -1.45
CA PRO A 15 -5.95 -11.43 -1.13
C PRO A 15 -4.91 -11.54 -2.26
N SER A 16 -5.29 -11.27 -3.51
CA SER A 16 -4.36 -11.30 -4.65
C SER A 16 -3.39 -10.12 -4.68
N PHE A 17 -3.57 -9.11 -3.83
CA PHE A 17 -2.66 -7.98 -3.73
C PHE A 17 -1.49 -8.31 -2.80
N LEU A 18 -0.36 -7.64 -3.02
CA LEU A 18 0.90 -7.95 -2.34
C LEU A 18 0.81 -7.85 -0.81
N VAL A 19 0.25 -6.76 -0.26
CA VAL A 19 0.17 -6.56 1.19
C VAL A 19 -0.64 -7.67 1.88
N PRO A 20 -1.90 -7.96 1.49
CA PRO A 20 -2.65 -9.05 2.12
C PRO A 20 -2.04 -10.43 1.83
N TYR A 21 -1.39 -10.63 0.68
CA TYR A 21 -0.65 -11.86 0.39
C TYR A 21 0.50 -12.08 1.38
N VAL A 22 1.35 -11.08 1.61
CA VAL A 22 2.45 -11.12 2.59
C VAL A 22 1.92 -11.39 4.00
N ILE A 23 0.86 -10.69 4.41
CA ILE A 23 0.24 -10.88 5.73
C ILE A 23 -0.32 -12.31 5.87
N SER A 24 -1.00 -12.82 4.84
CA SER A 24 -1.52 -14.19 4.82
C SER A 24 -0.41 -15.23 4.99
N CYS A 25 0.70 -15.09 4.26
CA CYS A 25 1.85 -15.98 4.38
C CYS A 25 2.47 -15.95 5.78
N LEU A 26 2.62 -14.76 6.38
CA LEU A 26 3.12 -14.59 7.75
C LEU A 26 2.22 -15.26 8.79
N VAL A 27 0.93 -15.00 8.70
CA VAL A 27 -0.09 -15.52 9.61
C VAL A 27 -0.17 -17.05 9.54
N HIS A 28 -0.16 -17.61 8.34
CA HIS A 28 -0.35 -19.04 8.11
C HIS A 28 0.97 -19.82 8.04
N GLN A 29 2.11 -19.16 8.24
CA GLN A 29 3.45 -19.75 8.16
C GLN A 29 3.65 -20.49 6.82
N GLN A 30 3.24 -19.85 5.73
CA GLN A 30 3.38 -20.38 4.37
C GLN A 30 4.52 -19.66 3.64
N PRO A 31 5.31 -20.36 2.79
CA PRO A 31 6.34 -19.73 2.00
C PRO A 31 5.78 -18.59 1.12
N LEU A 32 6.49 -17.47 1.11
CA LEU A 32 6.20 -16.30 0.31
C LEU A 32 6.93 -16.37 -1.03
N VAL A 33 6.22 -16.25 -2.15
CA VAL A 33 6.82 -16.24 -3.48
C VAL A 33 6.79 -14.82 -4.04
N LEU A 34 7.96 -14.22 -4.24
CA LEU A 34 8.10 -12.85 -4.75
C LEU A 34 8.57 -12.86 -6.20
N ARG A 35 8.00 -11.98 -7.04
CA ARG A 35 8.47 -11.81 -8.43
C ARG A 35 9.69 -10.90 -8.51
N MET A 36 9.67 -9.78 -7.80
CA MET A 36 10.73 -8.76 -7.81
C MET A 36 10.89 -8.14 -6.41
N PRO A 37 11.68 -8.76 -5.52
CA PRO A 37 11.96 -8.25 -4.18
C PRO A 37 12.53 -6.81 -4.14
N GLU A 38 13.30 -6.45 -5.16
CA GLU A 38 14.01 -5.17 -5.31
C GLU A 38 13.13 -4.07 -5.93
N ALA A 39 11.92 -4.39 -6.38
CA ALA A 39 11.05 -3.42 -7.01
C ALA A 39 10.60 -2.34 -6.02
N LEU A 40 10.67 -1.08 -6.44
CA LEU A 40 10.18 0.07 -5.70
C LEU A 40 8.71 0.31 -6.01
N ARG A 41 7.91 0.39 -4.95
CA ARG A 41 6.48 0.65 -5.02
C ARG A 41 6.11 1.75 -4.03
N ASP A 42 5.14 2.55 -4.42
CA ASP A 42 4.48 3.51 -3.55
C ASP A 42 3.19 2.89 -2.99
N PHE A 43 3.19 2.64 -1.68
CA PHE A 43 2.06 2.09 -0.94
C PHE A 43 1.28 3.21 -0.23
N ILE A 44 -0.01 3.33 -0.52
CA ILE A 44 -0.88 4.35 0.05
C ILE A 44 -2.01 3.69 0.86
N TYR A 45 -2.21 4.15 2.09
CA TYR A 45 -3.24 3.57 2.94
C TYR A 45 -4.64 3.98 2.47
N VAL A 46 -5.59 3.07 2.54
CA VAL A 46 -6.95 3.26 2.01
C VAL A 46 -7.66 4.49 2.60
N ALA A 47 -7.42 4.81 3.88
CA ALA A 47 -8.04 5.99 4.51
C ALA A 47 -7.54 7.31 3.87
N ASP A 48 -6.26 7.39 3.50
CA ASP A 48 -5.72 8.57 2.81
C ASP A 48 -6.31 8.73 1.41
N VAL A 49 -6.60 7.61 0.72
CA VAL A 49 -7.30 7.61 -0.56
C VAL A 49 -8.74 8.12 -0.42
N VAL A 50 -9.43 7.72 0.65
CA VAL A 50 -10.78 8.23 0.95
C VAL A 50 -10.74 9.74 1.17
N THR A 51 -9.81 10.26 1.96
CA THR A 51 -9.64 11.71 2.15
C THR A 51 -9.33 12.43 0.84
N ALA A 52 -8.52 11.84 -0.06
CA ALA A 52 -8.27 12.40 -1.39
C ALA A 52 -9.54 12.52 -2.23
N LEU A 53 -10.40 11.48 -2.19
CA LEU A 53 -11.68 11.45 -2.90
C LEU A 53 -12.64 12.53 -2.36
N GLU A 54 -12.72 12.68 -1.04
CA GLU A 54 -13.54 13.70 -0.39
C GLU A 54 -13.11 15.12 -0.76
N GLN A 55 -11.80 15.39 -0.74
CA GLN A 55 -11.26 16.69 -1.14
C GLN A 55 -11.43 16.96 -2.63
N ALA A 56 -11.25 15.93 -3.46
CA ALA A 56 -11.50 16.04 -4.89
C ALA A 56 -12.97 16.33 -5.22
N ALA A 57 -13.92 15.70 -4.50
CA ALA A 57 -15.35 15.96 -4.67
C ALA A 57 -15.77 17.41 -4.34
N GLN A 58 -14.99 18.11 -3.50
CA GLN A 58 -15.23 19.50 -3.12
C GLN A 58 -14.52 20.52 -4.03
N LEU A 59 -13.71 20.05 -4.99
CA LEU A 59 -12.90 20.92 -5.83
C LEU A 59 -13.77 21.72 -6.82
N THR A 60 -13.69 23.05 -6.75
CA THR A 60 -14.40 23.97 -7.66
C THR A 60 -13.53 24.50 -8.79
N VAL A 61 -12.26 24.08 -8.85
CA VAL A 61 -11.30 24.54 -9.87
C VAL A 61 -11.75 24.06 -11.25
N PRO A 62 -11.96 24.97 -12.23
CA PRO A 62 -12.44 24.61 -13.56
C PRO A 62 -11.41 23.78 -14.34
N GLY A 63 -11.90 22.99 -15.29
CA GLY A 63 -11.07 22.18 -16.20
C GLY A 63 -10.91 20.72 -15.80
N PHE A 64 -10.18 19.97 -16.62
CA PHE A 64 -9.88 18.56 -16.36
C PHE A 64 -8.50 18.43 -15.70
N HIS A 65 -8.52 17.95 -14.46
CA HIS A 65 -7.31 17.73 -13.66
C HIS A 65 -7.04 16.25 -13.46
N ILE A 66 -5.77 15.87 -13.48
CA ILE A 66 -5.28 14.53 -13.16
C ILE A 66 -4.45 14.65 -11.89
N PHE A 67 -4.77 13.86 -10.87
CA PHE A 67 -4.05 13.84 -9.59
C PHE A 67 -3.50 12.45 -9.34
N ASN A 68 -2.19 12.36 -9.06
CA ASN A 68 -1.59 11.14 -8.55
C ASN A 68 -1.87 11.04 -7.05
N ILE A 69 -2.47 9.94 -6.62
CA ILE A 69 -2.79 9.66 -5.23
C ILE A 69 -1.92 8.49 -4.77
N GLY A 70 -0.85 8.83 -4.07
CA GLY A 70 0.13 7.92 -3.51
C GLY A 70 0.75 8.52 -2.25
N SER A 71 1.63 7.79 -1.58
CA SER A 71 2.41 8.29 -0.45
C SER A 71 3.54 9.23 -0.88
N GLY A 72 4.01 9.11 -2.13
CA GLY A 72 5.22 9.75 -2.62
C GLY A 72 6.51 9.12 -2.07
N GLN A 73 6.40 8.03 -1.30
CA GLN A 73 7.52 7.32 -0.71
C GLN A 73 7.84 6.08 -1.53
N ALA A 74 9.13 5.84 -1.73
CA ALA A 74 9.63 4.62 -2.36
C ALA A 74 9.89 3.56 -1.30
N VAL A 75 9.26 2.40 -1.45
CA VAL A 75 9.47 1.24 -0.58
C VAL A 75 9.80 0.05 -1.44
N GLN A 76 10.88 -0.65 -1.12
CA GLN A 76 11.21 -1.92 -1.77
C GLN A 76 10.20 -2.99 -1.35
N VAL A 77 9.83 -3.90 -2.24
CA VAL A 77 8.95 -5.03 -1.90
C VAL A 77 9.52 -5.82 -0.71
N MET A 78 10.84 -6.01 -0.65
CA MET A 78 11.48 -6.67 0.49
C MET A 78 11.41 -5.86 1.79
N GLU A 79 11.45 -4.53 1.73
CA GLU A 79 11.27 -3.67 2.92
C GLU A 79 9.84 -3.78 3.47
N LEU A 80 8.83 -3.92 2.60
CA LEU A 80 7.46 -4.21 3.01
C LEU A 80 7.39 -5.53 3.79
N VAL A 81 8.05 -6.59 3.30
CA VAL A 81 8.07 -7.91 3.97
C VAL A 81 8.70 -7.79 5.36
N GLN A 82 9.90 -7.20 5.45
CA GLN A 82 10.60 -7.01 6.72
C GLN A 82 9.79 -6.18 7.73
N LEU A 83 9.10 -5.15 7.25
CA LEU A 83 8.24 -4.34 8.09
C LEU A 83 7.02 -5.12 8.59
N ALA A 84 6.41 -5.94 7.73
CA ALA A 84 5.32 -6.82 8.11
C ALA A 84 5.79 -7.87 9.13
N GLU A 85 6.95 -8.51 8.92
CA GLU A 85 7.56 -9.43 9.89
C GLU A 85 7.73 -8.77 11.27
N SER A 86 8.28 -7.56 11.29
CA SER A 86 8.45 -6.79 12.53
C SER A 86 7.13 -6.44 13.21
N VAL A 87 6.07 -6.12 12.46
CA VAL A 87 4.76 -5.73 13.01
C VAL A 87 3.99 -6.95 13.53
N PHE A 88 4.04 -8.07 12.81
CA PHE A 88 3.31 -9.29 13.15
C PHE A 88 4.09 -10.21 14.12
N GLY A 89 5.38 -9.92 14.37
CA GLY A 89 6.20 -10.72 15.26
C GLY A 89 6.46 -12.13 14.75
N ALA A 90 6.45 -12.31 13.42
CA ALA A 90 6.63 -13.59 12.74
C ALA A 90 7.60 -13.41 11.57
N ALA A 91 8.35 -14.46 11.23
CA ALA A 91 9.18 -14.49 10.03
C ALA A 91 8.50 -15.34 8.95
N VAL A 92 8.86 -15.12 7.69
CA VAL A 92 8.38 -15.92 6.56
C VAL A 92 9.54 -16.38 5.69
N GLU A 93 9.58 -17.67 5.35
CA GLU A 93 10.47 -18.15 4.29
C GLU A 93 10.02 -17.59 2.95
N TRP A 94 10.95 -17.17 2.11
CA TRP A 94 10.61 -16.63 0.79
C TRP A 94 11.53 -17.12 -0.31
N GLU A 95 10.98 -17.17 -1.52
CA GLU A 95 11.70 -17.51 -2.75
C GLU A 95 11.34 -16.54 -3.88
N ILE A 96 12.19 -16.50 -4.91
CA ILE A 96 11.99 -15.65 -6.09
C ILE A 96 11.40 -16.49 -7.22
N ALA A 97 10.21 -16.14 -7.69
CA ALA A 97 9.66 -16.69 -8.93
C ALA A 97 10.45 -16.17 -10.13
N SER A 98 10.51 -16.95 -11.22
CA SER A 98 11.12 -16.49 -12.47
C SER A 98 10.47 -15.19 -12.93
N ALA A 99 11.22 -14.09 -12.91
CA ALA A 99 10.74 -12.79 -13.36
C ALA A 99 10.56 -12.78 -14.89
N GLU A 100 9.42 -12.27 -15.35
CA GLU A 100 9.21 -12.01 -16.78
C GLU A 100 9.91 -10.71 -17.16
N SER A 101 10.55 -10.67 -18.32
CA SER A 101 11.21 -9.46 -18.81
C SER A 101 10.18 -8.37 -19.10
N GLY A 102 10.33 -7.19 -18.49
CA GLY A 102 9.53 -6.00 -18.81
C GLY A 102 8.68 -5.43 -17.67
N GLU A 103 8.70 -6.02 -16.48
CA GLU A 103 7.98 -5.47 -15.33
C GLU A 103 8.68 -4.20 -14.79
N LEU A 104 7.90 -3.17 -14.44
CA LEU A 104 8.45 -1.89 -13.98
C LEU A 104 9.15 -2.06 -12.63
N THR A 105 10.41 -1.65 -12.58
CA THR A 105 11.22 -1.70 -11.36
C THR A 105 10.86 -0.60 -10.37
N THR A 106 10.29 0.53 -10.83
CA THR A 106 9.98 1.68 -9.98
C THR A 106 8.64 2.31 -10.35
N MET A 107 7.75 2.47 -9.38
CA MET A 107 6.46 3.16 -9.56
C MET A 107 6.12 4.02 -8.33
N ILE A 108 6.49 5.31 -8.39
CA ILE A 108 6.34 6.27 -7.29
C ILE A 108 5.50 7.48 -7.72
N ALA A 109 4.58 7.93 -6.88
CA ALA A 109 3.71 9.05 -7.18
C ALA A 109 4.43 10.39 -7.01
N ASP A 110 4.36 11.25 -8.04
CA ASP A 110 4.55 12.69 -7.83
C ASP A 110 3.23 13.30 -7.37
N ILE A 111 3.14 13.57 -6.06
CA ILE A 111 1.92 14.05 -5.39
C ILE A 111 1.82 15.58 -5.28
N ARG A 112 2.77 16.33 -5.84
CA ARG A 112 2.84 17.81 -5.69
C ARG A 112 1.57 18.50 -6.14
N GLN A 113 0.96 18.04 -7.23
CA GLN A 113 -0.28 18.62 -7.74
C GLN A 113 -1.47 18.35 -6.81
N ALA A 114 -1.55 17.16 -6.20
CA ALA A 114 -2.58 16.86 -5.21
C ALA A 114 -2.42 17.73 -3.95
N GLN A 115 -1.18 17.92 -3.49
CA GLN A 115 -0.87 18.82 -2.38
C GLN A 115 -1.30 20.27 -2.65
N GLN A 116 -0.96 20.79 -3.83
CA GLN A 116 -1.20 22.19 -4.17
C GLN A 116 -2.67 22.50 -4.47
N VAL A 117 -3.38 21.59 -5.14
CA VAL A 117 -4.72 21.87 -5.67
C VAL A 117 -5.83 21.27 -4.81
N LEU A 118 -5.62 20.06 -4.27
CA LEU A 118 -6.60 19.41 -3.39
C LEU A 118 -6.40 19.73 -1.91
N ASN A 119 -5.28 20.37 -1.56
CA ASN A 119 -4.84 20.49 -0.16
C ASN A 119 -4.78 19.12 0.54
N TRP A 120 -4.31 18.11 -0.21
CA TRP A 120 -4.24 16.71 0.23
C TRP A 120 -2.81 16.31 0.55
N THR A 121 -2.60 15.58 1.64
CA THR A 121 -1.33 14.90 1.93
C THR A 121 -1.62 13.59 2.67
N PRO A 122 -0.98 12.47 2.31
CA PRO A 122 -1.13 11.20 3.01
C PRO A 122 -0.67 11.33 4.47
N GLN A 123 -1.43 10.76 5.40
CA GLN A 123 -1.16 10.85 6.84
C GLN A 123 -0.69 9.53 7.45
N VAL A 124 -0.96 8.40 6.80
CA VAL A 124 -0.66 7.07 7.35
C VAL A 124 0.60 6.50 6.71
N SER A 125 1.65 6.35 7.51
CA SER A 125 2.85 5.65 7.08
C SER A 125 2.58 4.16 6.83
N LEU A 126 3.43 3.50 6.05
CA LEU A 126 3.31 2.06 5.79
C LEU A 126 3.28 1.24 7.10
N ARG A 127 4.12 1.62 8.08
CA ARG A 127 4.18 0.95 9.37
C ARG A 127 2.88 1.11 10.16
N GLU A 128 2.32 2.31 10.19
CA GLU A 128 1.05 2.58 10.88
C GLU A 128 -0.11 1.83 10.22
N GLY A 129 -0.17 1.79 8.90
CA GLY A 129 -1.19 1.02 8.18
C GLY A 129 -1.09 -0.48 8.47
N LEU A 130 0.12 -1.04 8.50
CA LEU A 130 0.35 -2.45 8.90
C LEU A 130 -0.07 -2.71 10.35
N LEU A 131 0.24 -1.79 11.28
CA LEU A 131 -0.19 -1.90 12.68
C LEU A 131 -1.72 -1.88 12.81
N GLN A 132 -2.41 -1.04 12.03
CA GLN A 132 -3.87 -1.00 12.01
C GLN A 132 -4.46 -2.32 11.50
N ILE A 133 -3.87 -2.91 10.45
CA ILE A 133 -4.30 -4.22 9.93
C ILE A 133 -4.05 -5.31 10.99
N HIS A 134 -2.88 -5.34 11.62
CA HIS A 134 -2.56 -6.30 12.68
C HIS A 134 -3.55 -6.20 13.86
N ALA A 135 -3.86 -4.99 14.32
CA ALA A 135 -4.82 -4.78 15.40
C ALA A 135 -6.23 -5.31 15.06
N GLN A 136 -6.70 -5.08 13.83
CA GLN A 136 -7.99 -5.62 13.38
C GLN A 136 -8.00 -7.14 13.30
N TRP A 137 -6.88 -7.72 12.85
CA TRP A 137 -6.74 -9.17 12.77
C TRP A 137 -6.75 -9.81 14.16
N ALA A 138 -6.03 -9.24 15.13
CA ALA A 138 -6.04 -9.70 16.53
C ALA A 138 -7.46 -9.66 17.14
N LEU A 139 -8.22 -8.60 16.90
CA LEU A 139 -9.62 -8.50 17.36
C LEU A 139 -10.55 -9.52 16.71
N ALA A 140 -10.30 -9.92 15.46
CA ALA A 140 -11.09 -10.95 14.79
C ALA A 140 -10.82 -12.38 15.31
N GLN A 141 -9.70 -12.57 16.04
CA GLN A 141 -9.30 -13.86 16.62
C GLN A 141 -9.66 -14.05 18.08
N ASP A 142 -10.15 -13.01 18.75
CA ASP A 142 -10.60 -13.06 20.14
C ASP A 142 -12.14 -13.11 20.17
N PRO A 143 -12.76 -14.30 20.03
CA PRO A 143 -14.19 -14.43 20.25
C PRO A 143 -14.43 -14.26 21.76
N ALA A 144 -14.99 -13.11 22.13
CA ALA A 144 -15.56 -12.88 23.45
C ALA A 144 -16.50 -14.03 23.88
#